data_AF-A0A8H4R0I2-F1
#
_entry.id   AF-A0A8H4R0I2-F1
#
_cell.length_a   1.000
_cell.length_b   1.000
_cell.length_c   1.000
_cell.angle_alpha   90.00
_cell.angle_beta   90.00
_cell.angle_gamma   90.00
#
_symmetry.space_group_name_H-M   'P 1'
#
loop_
_entity.id
_entity.type
_entity.pdbx_description
1 polymer ?
#
loop_
_entity_poly.entity_id
_entity_poly.type
_entity_poly.pdbx_seq_one_letter_code
_entity_poly.pdbx_strand_id
1 'polypeptide(L)'
;MVAGEGPDGQNTGREGDTDERPIMLPPGVTADEFRSLLILLYPKDAGAEQFPPIQMNQWESILKLSTLWRFLSLRKVAVDYLGRKADPFVKIHLGRKHNVKTLVEQGLLALVSRVDPISDEEALALVSDAEQPLTVRTAPALSRIREKKLQENSKNRNYLLKLTPEQLAQEVQREFDTELAAIRKAEEEYYSVEKE
;
A
#
# COMPACT_ATOMS: atom_id res chain seq x y z
N MET A 1 18.36 34.85 -59.00
CA MET A 1 17.44 33.76 -58.60
C MET A 1 18.31 32.59 -58.18
N VAL A 2 18.49 32.39 -56.87
CA VAL A 2 19.32 31.32 -56.31
C VAL A 2 18.45 30.44 -55.43
N ALA A 3 18.51 29.15 -55.77
CA ALA A 3 18.27 27.94 -54.98
C ALA A 3 17.06 27.90 -54.04
N GLY A 4 16.13 26.99 -54.38
CA GLY A 4 15.33 26.33 -53.36
C GLY A 4 16.14 25.26 -52.66
N GLU A 5 15.81 25.03 -51.39
CA GLU A 5 15.58 23.74 -50.74
C GLU A 5 15.42 23.99 -49.22
N GLY A 6 14.24 23.71 -48.68
CA GLY A 6 14.12 23.35 -47.26
C GLY A 6 14.70 21.95 -47.04
N PRO A 7 14.92 21.52 -45.80
CA PRO A 7 13.77 21.31 -44.91
C PRO A 7 14.01 21.75 -43.46
N ASP A 8 12.90 22.03 -42.77
CA ASP A 8 12.83 22.03 -41.32
C ASP A 8 13.52 20.78 -40.77
N GLY A 9 14.62 20.99 -40.05
CA GLY A 9 15.40 19.95 -39.40
C GLY A 9 14.52 19.23 -38.39
N GLN A 10 13.98 18.08 -38.81
CA GLN A 10 13.17 17.21 -37.98
C GLN A 10 13.96 16.86 -36.72
N ASN A 11 13.39 17.22 -35.58
CA ASN A 11 13.89 16.90 -34.26
C ASN A 11 13.69 15.38 -34.02
N THR A 12 14.66 14.57 -34.45
CA THR A 12 14.55 13.10 -34.60
C THR A 12 15.02 12.26 -33.41
N GLY A 13 15.56 12.87 -32.35
CA GLY A 13 16.01 12.11 -31.17
C GLY A 13 14.85 11.64 -30.29
N ARG A 14 14.89 10.38 -29.86
CA ARG A 14 13.92 9.79 -28.93
C ARG A 14 14.23 10.25 -27.50
N GLU A 15 13.21 10.21 -26.65
CA GLU A 15 13.39 10.44 -25.21
C GLU A 15 14.34 9.37 -24.63
N GLY A 16 15.32 9.80 -23.84
CA GLY A 16 16.33 8.94 -23.23
C GLY A 16 17.60 8.73 -24.06
N ASP A 17 17.72 9.35 -25.24
CA ASP A 17 18.88 9.15 -26.12
C ASP A 17 20.14 9.92 -25.67
N THR A 18 19.99 11.08 -25.00
CA THR A 18 21.12 11.91 -24.54
C THR A 18 20.82 12.57 -23.19
N ASP A 19 21.84 13.12 -22.54
CA ASP A 19 21.69 13.86 -21.26
C ASP A 19 20.82 15.13 -21.42
N GLU A 20 20.82 15.73 -22.61
CA GLU A 20 19.94 16.86 -22.95
C GLU A 20 18.49 16.45 -23.26
N ARG A 21 18.22 15.13 -23.37
CA ARG A 21 16.90 14.53 -23.62
C ARG A 21 16.68 13.35 -22.69
N PRO A 22 16.67 13.55 -21.36
CA PRO A 22 16.54 12.45 -20.41
C PRO A 22 15.14 11.84 -20.46
N ILE A 23 15.00 10.63 -19.93
CA ILE A 23 13.68 10.08 -19.58
C ILE A 23 13.14 10.89 -18.40
N MET A 24 12.02 11.56 -18.61
CA MET A 24 11.38 12.35 -17.58
C MET A 24 10.56 11.45 -16.65
N LEU A 25 10.80 11.56 -15.34
CA LEU A 25 9.97 10.86 -14.37
C LEU A 25 8.54 11.41 -14.39
N PRO A 26 7.51 10.56 -14.25
CA PRO A 26 6.12 11.02 -14.22
C PRO A 26 5.89 12.05 -13.11
N PRO A 27 4.95 12.99 -13.30
CA PRO A 27 4.59 13.94 -12.24
C PRO A 27 4.27 13.24 -10.92
N GLY A 28 4.82 13.74 -9.82
CA GLY A 28 4.63 13.18 -8.49
C GLY A 28 5.54 12.00 -8.13
N VAL A 29 6.48 11.62 -8.99
CA VAL A 29 7.58 10.69 -8.66
C VAL A 29 8.86 11.47 -8.37
N THR A 30 9.45 11.27 -7.19
CA THR A 30 10.72 11.93 -6.85
C THR A 30 11.93 11.07 -7.22
N ALA A 31 13.10 11.70 -7.35
CA ALA A 31 14.35 10.98 -7.60
C ALA A 31 14.70 9.98 -6.50
N ASP A 32 14.36 10.28 -5.23
CA ASP A 32 14.62 9.38 -4.10
C ASP A 32 13.68 8.18 -4.06
N GLU A 33 12.41 8.38 -4.43
CA GLU A 33 11.48 7.26 -4.62
C GLU A 33 11.98 6.33 -5.73
N PHE A 34 12.41 6.90 -6.86
CA PHE A 34 12.93 6.13 -7.97
C PHE A 34 14.21 5.37 -7.59
N ARG A 35 15.14 6.03 -6.90
CA ARG A 35 16.35 5.39 -6.36
C ARG A 35 16.02 4.21 -5.45
N SER A 36 14.97 4.31 -4.65
CA SER A 36 14.53 3.22 -3.77
C SER A 36 14.11 1.96 -4.56
N LEU A 37 13.45 2.14 -5.70
CA LEU A 37 13.13 1.02 -6.60
C LEU A 37 14.39 0.42 -7.25
N LEU A 38 15.32 1.27 -7.69
CA LEU A 38 16.56 0.82 -8.34
C LEU A 38 17.45 -0.03 -7.42
N ILE A 39 17.42 0.18 -6.10
CA ILE A 39 18.16 -0.65 -5.13
C ILE A 39 17.76 -2.13 -5.25
N LEU A 40 16.49 -2.43 -5.52
CA LEU A 40 16.02 -3.81 -5.70
C LEU A 40 16.24 -4.35 -7.11
N LEU A 41 16.15 -3.50 -8.13
CA LEU A 41 16.34 -3.91 -9.52
C LEU A 41 17.80 -4.14 -9.88
N TYR A 42 18.69 -3.34 -9.31
CA TYR A 42 20.11 -3.33 -9.62
C TYR A 42 20.94 -3.35 -8.33
N PRO A 43 20.98 -4.50 -7.62
CA PRO A 43 21.87 -4.67 -6.50
C PRO A 43 23.32 -4.46 -6.96
N LYS A 44 23.98 -3.44 -6.41
CA LYS A 44 25.35 -3.06 -6.79
C LYS A 44 26.36 -4.18 -6.58
N ASP A 45 26.11 -5.05 -5.61
CA ASP A 45 26.93 -6.20 -5.29
C ASP A 45 26.09 -7.48 -5.41
N ALA A 46 25.87 -7.96 -6.62
CA ALA A 46 25.14 -9.22 -6.86
C ALA A 46 25.80 -10.46 -6.19
N GLY A 47 27.03 -10.32 -5.69
CA GLY A 47 27.75 -11.31 -4.88
C GLY A 47 27.84 -11.00 -3.38
N ALA A 48 27.33 -9.85 -2.92
CA ALA A 48 27.17 -9.60 -1.50
C ALA A 48 25.92 -10.34 -1.02
N GLU A 49 26.05 -11.12 0.05
CA GLU A 49 24.95 -11.92 0.60
C GLU A 49 23.78 -11.08 1.14
N GLN A 50 23.89 -9.75 1.18
CA GLN A 50 22.91 -8.85 1.78
C GLN A 50 22.73 -7.56 0.98
N PHE A 51 21.48 -7.25 0.65
CA PHE A 51 21.08 -5.92 0.17
C PHE A 51 21.38 -4.87 1.25
N PRO A 52 21.70 -3.61 0.87
CA PRO A 52 21.77 -2.52 1.84
C PRO A 52 20.45 -2.41 2.62
N PRO A 53 20.48 -2.03 3.91
CA PRO A 53 19.28 -1.99 4.73
C PRO A 53 18.29 -0.97 4.18
N ILE A 54 17.16 -1.47 3.66
CA ILE A 54 16.08 -0.66 3.10
C ILE A 54 15.17 -0.17 4.24
N GLN A 55 15.02 1.15 4.34
CA GLN A 55 14.21 1.83 5.34
C GLN A 55 12.71 1.74 5.03
N MET A 56 11.85 1.99 6.03
CA MET A 56 10.39 1.88 5.86
C MET A 56 9.85 2.79 4.75
N ASN A 57 10.22 4.07 4.73
CA ASN A 57 9.83 5.03 3.70
C ASN A 57 10.26 4.60 2.28
N GLN A 58 11.39 3.88 2.17
CA GLN A 58 11.84 3.31 0.89
C GLN A 58 10.94 2.16 0.45
N TRP A 59 10.48 1.31 1.37
CA TRP A 59 9.50 0.26 1.07
C TRP A 59 8.15 0.83 0.63
N GLU A 60 7.71 1.93 1.22
CA GLU A 60 6.52 2.66 0.76
C GLU A 60 6.70 3.19 -0.67
N SER A 61 7.87 3.78 -0.96
CA SER A 61 8.25 4.24 -2.29
C SER A 61 8.30 3.10 -3.31
N ILE A 62 8.87 1.96 -2.92
CA ILE A 62 8.93 0.74 -3.75
C ILE A 62 7.51 0.25 -4.04
N LEU A 63 6.62 0.19 -3.05
CA LEU A 63 5.22 -0.20 -3.27
C LEU A 63 4.54 0.76 -4.24
N LYS A 64 4.69 2.07 -4.04
CA LYS A 64 4.12 3.10 -4.92
C LYS A 64 4.56 2.91 -6.38
N LEU A 65 5.87 2.83 -6.62
CA LEU A 65 6.40 2.78 -7.99
C LEU A 65 6.22 1.40 -8.65
N SER A 66 6.35 0.31 -7.90
CA SER A 66 6.04 -1.03 -8.41
C SER A 66 4.57 -1.16 -8.78
N THR A 67 3.68 -0.47 -8.05
CA THR A 67 2.26 -0.37 -8.41
C THR A 67 2.06 0.43 -9.69
N LEU A 68 2.63 1.64 -9.75
CA LEU A 68 2.50 2.57 -10.87
C LEU A 68 2.98 1.96 -12.19
N TRP A 69 4.14 1.29 -12.18
CA TRP A 69 4.76 0.71 -13.38
C TRP A 69 4.52 -0.79 -13.53
N ARG A 70 3.64 -1.38 -12.72
CA ARG A 70 3.27 -2.81 -12.80
C ARG A 70 4.41 -3.80 -12.65
N PHE A 71 5.40 -3.49 -11.81
CA PHE A 71 6.40 -4.48 -11.40
C PHE A 71 5.81 -5.47 -10.39
N LEU A 72 5.05 -6.46 -10.88
CA LEU A 72 4.24 -7.35 -10.03
C LEU A 72 5.06 -8.09 -8.97
N SER A 73 6.24 -8.59 -9.34
CA SER A 73 7.13 -9.28 -8.40
C SER A 73 7.63 -8.36 -7.29
N LEU A 74 8.03 -7.13 -7.62
CA LEU A 74 8.48 -6.15 -6.62
C LEU A 74 7.32 -5.67 -5.75
N ARG A 75 6.13 -5.49 -6.34
CA ARG A 75 4.92 -5.16 -5.59
C ARG A 75 4.63 -6.22 -4.54
N LYS A 76 4.68 -7.50 -4.90
CA LYS A 76 4.50 -8.62 -3.95
C LYS A 76 5.53 -8.59 -2.82
N VAL A 77 6.81 -8.36 -3.14
CA VAL A 77 7.89 -8.26 -2.13
C VAL A 77 7.65 -7.09 -1.18
N ALA A 78 7.28 -5.92 -1.70
CA ALA A 78 6.98 -4.75 -0.87
C ALA A 78 5.75 -4.96 0.02
N VAL A 79 4.68 -5.54 -0.52
CA VAL A 79 3.47 -5.89 0.25
C VAL A 79 3.81 -6.84 1.39
N ASP A 80 4.59 -7.89 1.13
CA ASP A 80 4.97 -8.85 2.16
C ASP A 80 5.84 -8.22 3.26
N TYR A 81 6.80 -7.37 2.89
CA TYR A 81 7.63 -6.66 3.87
C TYR A 81 6.78 -5.72 4.75
N LEU A 82 5.95 -4.88 4.11
CA LEU A 82 5.08 -3.92 4.80
C LEU A 82 4.06 -4.64 5.69
N GLY A 83 3.49 -5.75 5.23
CA GLY A 83 2.58 -6.58 6.01
C GLY A 83 3.22 -7.11 7.30
N ARG A 84 4.51 -7.42 7.27
CA ARG A 84 5.27 -7.90 8.44
C ARG A 84 5.78 -6.79 9.34
N LYS A 85 6.16 -5.64 8.80
CA LYS A 85 6.96 -4.62 9.53
C LYS A 85 6.26 -3.30 9.78
N ALA A 86 5.31 -2.89 8.95
CA ALA A 86 4.64 -1.61 9.13
C ALA A 86 3.70 -1.63 10.34
N ASP A 87 3.44 -0.46 10.90
CA ASP A 87 2.40 -0.29 11.92
C ASP A 87 1.00 -0.45 11.30
N PRO A 88 -0.04 -0.66 12.12
CA PRO A 88 -1.39 -0.90 11.62
C PRO A 88 -1.98 0.23 10.78
N PHE A 89 -1.64 1.49 11.07
CA PHE A 89 -2.18 2.65 10.35
C PHE A 89 -1.53 2.75 8.97
N VAL A 90 -0.21 2.60 8.88
CA VAL A 90 0.51 2.57 7.60
C VAL A 90 0.02 1.43 6.72
N LYS A 91 -0.26 0.24 7.28
CA LYS A 91 -0.86 -0.87 6.52
C LYS A 91 -2.23 -0.52 5.93
N ILE A 92 -3.11 0.08 6.74
CA ILE A 92 -4.45 0.50 6.27
C ILE A 92 -4.30 1.55 5.18
N HIS A 93 -3.45 2.57 5.40
CA HIS A 93 -3.19 3.63 4.45
C HIS A 93 -2.73 3.09 3.10
N LEU A 94 -1.60 2.37 3.10
CA LEU A 94 -0.99 1.84 1.88
C LEU A 94 -1.89 0.81 1.20
N GLY A 95 -2.57 -0.01 1.99
CA GLY A 95 -3.52 -1.00 1.49
C GLY A 95 -4.67 -0.35 0.72
N ARG A 96 -5.26 0.73 1.26
CA ARG A 96 -6.31 1.49 0.58
C ARG A 96 -5.77 2.20 -0.67
N LYS A 97 -4.65 2.91 -0.52
CA LYS A 97 -4.03 3.72 -1.58
C LYS A 97 -3.60 2.89 -2.79
N HIS A 98 -3.08 1.69 -2.56
CA HIS A 98 -2.53 0.83 -3.61
C HIS A 98 -3.41 -0.37 -3.95
N ASN A 99 -4.65 -0.42 -3.44
CA ASN A 99 -5.57 -1.55 -3.61
C ASN A 99 -4.92 -2.89 -3.24
N VAL A 100 -4.46 -3.01 -2.00
CA VAL A 100 -3.88 -4.24 -1.43
C VAL A 100 -4.74 -4.67 -0.25
N LYS A 101 -5.68 -5.59 -0.50
CA LYS A 101 -6.67 -6.02 0.50
C LYS A 101 -6.02 -6.56 1.76
N THR A 102 -4.98 -7.39 1.60
CA THR A 102 -4.32 -8.07 2.71
C THR A 102 -3.69 -7.10 3.71
N LEU A 103 -3.16 -5.97 3.25
CA LEU A 103 -2.59 -4.94 4.14
C LEU A 103 -3.69 -4.28 4.97
N VAL A 104 -4.82 -3.92 4.35
CA VAL A 104 -5.96 -3.34 5.07
C VAL A 104 -6.46 -4.30 6.14
N GLU A 105 -6.66 -5.57 5.78
CA GLU A 105 -7.11 -6.60 6.73
C GLU A 105 -6.17 -6.78 7.90
N GLN A 106 -4.86 -6.87 7.63
CA GLN A 106 -3.84 -7.02 8.66
C GLN A 106 -3.81 -5.81 9.60
N GLY A 107 -3.93 -4.60 9.06
CA GLY A 107 -3.95 -3.37 9.86
C GLY A 107 -5.22 -3.28 10.71
N LEU A 108 -6.41 -3.51 10.14
CA LEU A 108 -7.66 -3.53 10.88
C LEU A 108 -7.64 -4.58 11.99
N LEU A 109 -7.21 -5.80 11.69
CA LEU A 109 -7.13 -6.88 12.67
C LEU A 109 -6.14 -6.55 13.79
N ALA A 110 -4.98 -5.97 13.48
CA ALA A 110 -4.00 -5.55 14.48
C ALA A 110 -4.59 -4.46 15.40
N LEU A 111 -5.35 -3.51 14.86
CA LEU A 111 -6.05 -2.52 15.67
C LEU A 111 -7.08 -3.22 16.56
N VAL A 112 -8.03 -4.00 16.05
CA VAL A 112 -9.05 -4.65 16.91
C VAL A 112 -8.41 -5.56 17.98
N SER A 113 -7.30 -6.21 17.67
CA SER A 113 -6.65 -7.18 18.57
C SER A 113 -5.92 -6.54 19.75
N ARG A 114 -5.41 -5.32 19.61
CA ARG A 114 -4.62 -4.66 20.66
C ARG A 114 -5.46 -4.35 21.91
N VAL A 115 -4.77 -4.13 23.02
CA VAL A 115 -5.40 -3.84 24.32
C VAL A 115 -5.86 -2.38 24.39
N ASP A 116 -5.04 -1.46 23.91
CA ASP A 116 -5.28 -0.03 24.05
C ASP A 116 -6.43 0.48 23.15
N PRO A 117 -7.30 1.36 23.67
CA PRO A 117 -8.34 2.02 22.89
C PRO A 117 -7.75 2.86 21.74
N ILE A 118 -8.56 3.20 20.74
CA ILE A 118 -8.15 4.15 19.69
C ILE A 118 -8.20 5.55 20.31
N SER A 119 -7.09 6.27 20.31
CA SER A 119 -7.05 7.66 20.76
C SER A 119 -7.67 8.59 19.72
N ASP A 120 -7.98 9.83 20.11
CA ASP A 120 -8.54 10.82 19.18
C ASP A 120 -7.55 11.14 18.05
N GLU A 121 -6.25 11.21 18.35
CA GLU A 121 -5.19 11.42 17.35
C GLU A 121 -5.09 10.26 16.36
N GLU A 122 -5.22 9.03 16.84
CA GLU A 122 -5.22 7.84 15.98
C GLU A 122 -6.51 7.75 15.14
N ALA A 123 -7.65 8.14 15.70
CA ALA A 123 -8.89 8.24 14.95
C ALA A 123 -8.79 9.30 13.84
N LEU A 124 -8.15 10.43 14.13
CA LEU A 124 -7.85 11.46 13.12
C LEU A 124 -6.88 10.94 12.08
N ALA A 125 -5.80 10.26 12.47
CA ALA A 125 -4.82 9.68 11.56
C ALA A 125 -5.45 8.65 10.61
N LEU A 126 -6.45 7.89 11.08
CA LEU A 126 -7.23 7.04 10.19
C LEU A 126 -7.92 7.86 9.11
N VAL A 127 -8.48 9.03 9.43
CA VAL A 127 -9.28 9.91 8.55
C VAL A 127 -8.45 10.82 7.67
N SER A 128 -7.26 11.25 8.10
CA SER A 128 -6.45 12.29 7.42
C SER A 128 -6.10 11.97 5.97
N ASP A 129 -6.17 10.71 5.57
CA ASP A 129 -5.93 10.25 4.20
C ASP A 129 -7.22 10.21 3.35
N ALA A 130 -8.06 11.24 3.52
CA ALA A 130 -9.48 11.33 3.13
C ALA A 130 -9.81 11.30 1.62
N GLU A 131 -9.00 10.68 0.77
CA GLU A 131 -9.43 10.40 -0.61
C GLU A 131 -10.55 9.35 -0.67
N GLN A 132 -10.73 8.58 0.41
CA GLN A 132 -11.71 7.50 0.51
C GLN A 132 -12.85 7.88 1.48
N PRO A 133 -14.14 7.84 1.07
CA PRO A 133 -15.28 8.21 1.93
C PRO A 133 -15.49 7.31 3.16
N LEU A 134 -15.02 6.05 3.11
CA LEU A 134 -15.25 5.06 4.18
C LEU A 134 -14.40 5.29 5.44
N THR A 135 -13.42 6.16 5.32
CA THR A 135 -12.37 6.35 6.31
C THR A 135 -12.88 6.83 7.67
N VAL A 136 -13.90 7.71 7.66
CA VAL A 136 -14.58 8.25 8.86
C VAL A 136 -15.27 7.16 9.70
N ARG A 137 -15.72 6.07 9.05
CA ARG A 137 -16.41 4.96 9.75
C ARG A 137 -15.45 4.00 10.44
N THR A 138 -14.17 4.03 10.11
CA THR A 138 -13.17 3.05 10.56
C THR A 138 -13.04 3.01 12.07
N ALA A 139 -12.73 4.12 12.73
CA ALA A 139 -12.57 4.16 14.19
C ALA A 139 -13.84 3.73 14.96
N PRO A 140 -15.04 4.27 14.66
CA PRO A 140 -16.28 3.81 15.30
C PRO A 140 -16.57 2.32 15.10
N ALA A 141 -16.34 1.80 13.90
CA ALA A 141 -16.52 0.38 13.58
C ALA A 141 -15.58 -0.51 14.42
N LEU A 142 -14.28 -0.17 14.47
CA LEU A 142 -13.30 -0.88 15.29
C LEU A 142 -13.67 -0.87 16.79
N SER A 143 -14.17 0.25 17.30
CA SER A 143 -14.63 0.37 18.68
C SER A 143 -15.83 -0.55 18.97
N ARG A 144 -16.81 -0.66 18.05
CA ARG A 144 -17.94 -1.60 18.21
C ARG A 144 -17.50 -3.05 18.26
N ILE A 145 -16.57 -3.45 17.39
CA ILE A 145 -16.03 -4.82 17.39
C ILE A 145 -15.35 -5.12 18.74
N ARG A 146 -14.58 -4.16 19.26
CA ARG A 146 -13.94 -4.29 20.59
C ARG A 146 -14.94 -4.30 21.73
N GLU A 147 -16.03 -3.54 21.65
CA GLU A 147 -17.08 -3.58 22.67
C GLU A 147 -17.77 -4.96 22.71
N LYS A 148 -18.11 -5.54 21.56
CA LYS A 148 -18.66 -6.90 21.47
C LYS A 148 -17.73 -7.92 22.14
N LYS A 149 -16.42 -7.80 21.91
CA LYS A 149 -15.38 -8.61 22.58
C LYS A 149 -15.45 -8.51 24.10
N LEU A 150 -15.64 -7.31 24.65
CA LEU A 150 -15.75 -7.10 26.10
C LEU A 150 -17.08 -7.63 26.66
N GLN A 151 -18.19 -7.46 25.94
CA GLN A 151 -19.50 -7.93 26.38
C GLN A 151 -19.61 -9.46 26.38
N GLU A 152 -19.05 -10.15 25.37
CA GLU A 152 -18.98 -11.62 25.33
C GLU A 152 -18.13 -12.19 26.47
N ASN A 153 -17.03 -11.51 26.81
CA ASN A 153 -16.22 -11.84 28.00
C ASN A 153 -17.00 -11.65 29.31
N SER A 154 -17.89 -10.66 29.40
CA SER A 154 -18.68 -10.37 30.61
C SER A 154 -19.82 -11.38 30.84
N LYS A 155 -20.50 -11.81 29.77
CA LYS A 155 -21.60 -12.80 29.85
C LYS A 155 -21.11 -14.20 30.20
N ASN A 156 -19.88 -14.54 29.80
CA ASN A 156 -19.25 -15.81 30.14
C ASN A 156 -18.44 -15.66 31.44
N ARG A 157 -19.03 -16.10 32.57
CA ARG A 157 -18.37 -16.17 33.90
C ARG A 157 -17.04 -16.93 33.92
N ASN A 158 -16.73 -17.70 32.86
CA ASN A 158 -15.39 -18.18 32.59
C ASN A 158 -14.61 -17.09 31.85
N TYR A 159 -13.69 -16.44 32.56
CA TYR A 159 -12.74 -15.39 32.11
C TYR A 159 -11.86 -15.74 30.88
N LEU A 160 -12.17 -16.80 30.14
CA LEU A 160 -11.33 -17.45 29.12
C LEU A 160 -11.90 -17.41 27.69
N LEU A 161 -13.16 -17.04 27.47
CA LEU A 161 -13.71 -16.95 26.10
C LEU A 161 -13.46 -15.57 25.46
N LYS A 162 -12.17 -15.21 25.37
CA LYS A 162 -11.74 -14.18 24.42
C LYS A 162 -12.15 -14.66 23.02
N LEU A 163 -12.79 -13.80 22.22
CA LEU A 163 -12.94 -14.06 20.78
C LEU A 163 -11.62 -14.60 20.23
N THR A 164 -11.69 -15.76 19.60
CA THR A 164 -10.54 -16.35 18.91
C THR A 164 -10.07 -15.39 17.82
N PRO A 165 -8.78 -15.41 17.44
CA PRO A 165 -8.28 -14.62 16.31
C PRO A 165 -9.11 -14.83 15.04
N GLU A 166 -9.60 -16.06 14.80
CA GLU A 166 -10.47 -16.37 13.66
C GLU A 166 -11.83 -15.67 13.75
N GLN A 167 -12.50 -15.71 14.90
CA GLN A 167 -13.79 -15.03 15.09
C GLN A 167 -13.64 -13.52 14.98
N LEU A 168 -12.53 -12.97 15.46
CA LEU A 168 -12.24 -11.55 15.34
C LEU A 168 -12.02 -11.14 13.89
N ALA A 169 -11.28 -11.95 13.14
CA ALA A 169 -11.11 -11.76 11.71
C ALA A 169 -12.45 -11.81 10.96
N GLN A 170 -13.34 -12.75 11.31
CA GLN A 170 -14.68 -12.83 10.73
C GLN A 170 -15.52 -11.57 11.01
N GLU A 171 -15.44 -11.01 12.21
CA GLU A 171 -16.18 -9.79 12.54
C GLU A 171 -15.62 -8.56 11.79
N VAL A 172 -14.30 -8.47 11.63
CA VAL A 172 -13.67 -7.45 10.77
C VAL A 172 -14.12 -7.62 9.32
N GLN A 173 -14.11 -8.85 8.79
CA GLN A 173 -14.61 -9.13 7.44
C GLN A 173 -16.07 -8.70 7.27
N ARG A 174 -16.91 -8.95 8.26
CA ARG A 174 -18.33 -8.60 8.23
C ARG A 174 -18.55 -7.08 8.25
N GLU A 175 -17.87 -6.36 9.15
CA GLU A 175 -18.06 -4.91 9.32
C GLU A 175 -17.46 -4.11 8.13
N PHE A 176 -16.43 -4.65 7.49
CA PHE A 176 -15.73 -4.01 6.37
C PHE A 176 -15.94 -4.73 5.02
N ASP A 177 -16.97 -5.56 4.90
CA ASP A 177 -17.22 -6.44 3.76
C ASP A 177 -17.21 -5.71 2.41
N THR A 178 -17.91 -4.58 2.37
CA THR A 178 -18.13 -3.75 1.19
C THR A 178 -16.82 -3.08 0.77
N GLU A 179 -16.05 -2.59 1.74
CA GLU A 179 -14.74 -1.98 1.51
C GLU A 179 -13.75 -3.02 0.98
N LEU A 180 -13.64 -4.15 1.67
CA LEU A 180 -12.71 -5.22 1.32
C LEU A 180 -13.07 -5.86 -0.02
N ALA A 181 -14.36 -5.97 -0.35
CA ALA A 181 -14.81 -6.45 -1.66
C ALA A 181 -14.45 -5.46 -2.79
N ALA A 182 -14.62 -4.16 -2.56
CA ALA A 182 -14.24 -3.14 -3.54
C ALA A 182 -12.73 -3.13 -3.80
N ILE A 183 -11.92 -3.19 -2.73
CA ILE A 183 -10.45 -3.26 -2.83
C ILE A 183 -10.03 -4.54 -3.53
N ARG A 184 -10.63 -5.69 -3.16
CA ARG A 184 -10.36 -6.98 -3.81
C ARG A 184 -10.61 -6.91 -5.31
N LYS A 185 -11.74 -6.35 -5.72
CA LYS A 185 -12.09 -6.22 -7.13
C LYS A 185 -11.07 -5.35 -7.88
N ALA A 186 -10.70 -4.20 -7.32
CA ALA A 186 -9.68 -3.34 -7.91
C ALA A 186 -8.30 -4.02 -7.99
N GLU A 187 -7.95 -4.83 -6.99
CA GLU A 187 -6.72 -5.62 -6.97
C GLU A 187 -6.73 -6.74 -8.03
N GLU A 188 -7.85 -7.44 -8.19
CA GLU A 188 -8.03 -8.48 -9.22
C GLU A 188 -7.97 -7.88 -10.63
N GLU A 189 -8.62 -6.72 -10.85
CA GLU A 189 -8.54 -5.97 -12.10
C GLU A 189 -7.10 -5.56 -12.41
N TYR A 190 -6.35 -5.08 -11.42
CA TYR A 190 -4.94 -4.70 -11.57
C TYR A 190 -4.07 -5.85 -12.11
N TYR A 191 -4.26 -7.08 -11.59
CA TYR A 191 -3.49 -8.25 -12.04
C TYR A 191 -4.04 -8.91 -13.32
N SER A 192 -5.23 -8.53 -13.79
CA SER A 192 -5.86 -9.16 -14.96
C SER A 192 -5.38 -8.57 -16.31
N VAL A 193 -4.81 -7.37 -16.30
CA VAL A 193 -4.41 -6.61 -17.52
C VAL A 193 -3.23 -7.25 -18.27
N GLU A 194 -2.50 -8.20 -17.67
CA GLU A 194 -1.28 -8.80 -18.25
C GLU A 194 -1.52 -10.09 -19.06
N LYS A 195 -2.78 -10.50 -19.25
CA LYS A 195 -3.14 -11.74 -19.99
C LYS A 195 -3.36 -11.54 -21.50
N GLU A 196 -3.10 -10.36 -22.05
CA GLU A 196 -3.16 -10.05 -23.48
C GLU A 196 -1.77 -9.79 -24.06
#